data_AF-A0A1G4T6E5-F1
#
_entry.id   AF-A0A1G4T6E5-F1
#
_cell.length_a   1.000
_cell.length_b   1.000
_cell.length_c   1.000
_cell.angle_alpha   90.00
_cell.angle_beta   90.00
_cell.angle_gamma   90.00
#
_symmetry.space_group_name_H-M   'P 1'
#
loop_
_entity.id
_entity.type
_entity.pdbx_description
1 polymer ?
#
loop_
_entity_poly.entity_id
_entity_poly.type
_entity_poly.pdbx_seq_one_letter_code
_entity_poly.pdbx_strand_id
1 'polypeptide(L)'
;MFKGTLIRSGNNAKTVKGDGEYETAIMYLAPFTLAGSNVCPMAEQAGCVKGCLNTAGRGAYNNVQVARINKTKRYLASRTQFMADLVDDLERFVAYCERKGVKPAVRLNGTSDIQWEVAHFASRGDKRGSVFELFPEVQFYDYTKVYKRAYRALPVNYSLTLSYSHASTAYAEAVVKAANETGANIAVVYRTKELRDTLASYDCAGLATTTDFNLNRPVFNGDETDLRFLDPKGVIVGLYAKGAAKGDRSGFVVG
;
A
#
# COMPACT_ATOMS: atom_id res chain seq x y z
N MET A 1 -14.93 14.00 5.63
CA MET A 1 -14.62 12.58 5.37
C MET A 1 -15.43 12.10 4.19
N PHE A 2 -14.78 11.55 3.16
CA PHE A 2 -15.49 10.81 2.13
C PHE A 2 -15.84 9.40 2.63
N LYS A 3 -17.08 8.97 2.38
CA LYS A 3 -17.57 7.63 2.77
C LYS A 3 -18.22 6.95 1.56
N GLY A 4 -17.44 6.06 0.95
CA GLY A 4 -17.89 5.13 -0.06
C GLY A 4 -18.31 3.77 0.51
N THR A 5 -18.81 2.94 -0.39
CA THR A 5 -19.10 1.53 -0.18
C THR A 5 -17.81 0.76 0.11
N LEU A 6 -16.80 0.92 -0.76
CA LEU A 6 -15.52 0.22 -0.77
C LEU A 6 -14.37 1.08 -0.22
N ILE A 7 -14.26 2.34 -0.64
CA ILE A 7 -13.16 3.24 -0.25
C ILE A 7 -13.63 4.31 0.75
N ARG A 8 -12.72 4.76 1.61
CA ARG A 8 -12.99 5.83 2.58
C ARG A 8 -11.79 6.74 2.70
N SER A 9 -12.02 8.05 2.77
CA SER A 9 -10.97 9.01 3.06
C SER A 9 -10.92 9.33 4.56
N GLY A 10 -9.83 9.96 5.00
CA GLY A 10 -9.74 10.55 6.33
C GLY A 10 -10.53 11.86 6.43
N ASN A 11 -10.23 12.64 7.47
CA ASN A 11 -10.68 14.04 7.56
C ASN A 11 -9.58 15.04 7.20
N ASN A 12 -8.36 14.58 6.93
CA ASN A 12 -7.20 15.44 6.81
C ASN A 12 -6.59 15.26 5.43
N ALA A 13 -6.72 16.30 4.59
CA ALA A 13 -5.91 16.43 3.39
C ALA A 13 -4.43 16.54 3.79
N LYS A 14 -3.56 16.06 2.92
CA LYS A 14 -2.11 16.12 3.08
C LYS A 14 -1.59 17.19 2.14
N THR A 15 -1.11 18.29 2.71
CA THR A 15 -0.50 19.39 1.97
C THR A 15 0.90 18.98 1.49
N VAL A 16 1.16 19.19 0.21
CA VAL A 16 2.48 18.99 -0.40
C VAL A 16 3.01 20.35 -0.81
N LYS A 17 4.26 20.65 -0.44
CA LYS A 17 4.89 21.91 -0.80
C LYS A 17 5.10 21.95 -2.32
N GLY A 18 4.47 22.91 -3.01
CA GLY A 18 4.60 23.11 -4.46
C GLY A 18 3.61 22.33 -5.33
N ASP A 19 3.08 21.19 -4.88
CA ASP A 19 2.23 20.29 -5.70
C ASP A 19 0.75 20.25 -5.27
N GLY A 20 0.34 21.11 -4.33
CA GLY A 20 -1.04 21.20 -3.84
C GLY A 20 -1.37 20.16 -2.76
N GLU A 21 -2.64 20.03 -2.44
CA GLU A 21 -3.11 19.12 -1.39
C GLU A 21 -3.74 17.86 -1.97
N TYR A 22 -3.48 16.71 -1.35
CA TYR A 22 -4.14 15.45 -1.70
C TYR A 22 -5.11 15.04 -0.60
N GLU A 23 -6.30 14.58 -0.98
CA GLU A 23 -7.15 13.76 -0.12
C GLU A 23 -6.95 12.30 -0.50
N THR A 24 -6.70 11.46 0.51
CA THR A 24 -6.41 10.05 0.31
C THR A 24 -7.59 9.17 0.72
N ALA A 25 -8.10 8.35 -0.19
CA ALA A 25 -9.03 7.28 0.12
C ALA A 25 -8.36 5.90 0.09
N ILE A 26 -8.71 5.04 1.05
CA ILE A 26 -8.12 3.71 1.19
C ILE A 26 -9.22 2.64 1.16
N MET A 27 -8.97 1.57 0.43
CA MET A 27 -9.75 0.34 0.50
C MET A 27 -9.13 -0.63 1.50
N TYR A 28 -9.94 -1.10 2.45
CA TYR A 28 -9.54 -2.16 3.37
C TYR A 28 -10.37 -3.41 3.11
N LEU A 29 -9.70 -4.46 2.65
CA LEU A 29 -10.21 -5.83 2.55
C LEU A 29 -9.71 -6.67 3.74
N ALA A 30 -10.34 -7.81 3.98
CA ALA A 30 -9.87 -8.78 4.94
C ALA A 30 -8.56 -9.39 4.41
N PRO A 31 -7.46 -9.36 5.18
CA PRO A 31 -6.15 -9.79 4.71
C PRO A 31 -6.08 -11.31 4.52
N PHE A 32 -5.10 -11.75 3.74
CA PHE A 32 -4.73 -13.16 3.63
C PHE A 32 -5.96 -14.03 3.36
N THR A 33 -6.18 -15.11 4.12
CA THR A 33 -7.32 -16.03 3.97
C THR A 33 -8.50 -15.70 4.90
N LEU A 34 -8.51 -14.54 5.56
CA LEU A 34 -9.51 -14.21 6.59
C LEU A 34 -10.97 -14.23 6.07
N ALA A 35 -11.17 -14.01 4.77
CA ALA A 35 -12.48 -14.10 4.13
C ALA A 35 -12.67 -15.36 3.26
N GLY A 36 -11.86 -16.40 3.44
CA GLY A 36 -11.97 -17.69 2.77
C GLY A 36 -11.15 -17.86 1.49
N SER A 37 -10.42 -16.83 1.04
CA SER A 37 -9.49 -16.94 -0.10
C SER A 37 -8.31 -16.01 0.10
N ASN A 38 -7.12 -16.40 -0.37
CA ASN A 38 -5.90 -15.63 -0.18
C ASN A 38 -5.87 -14.38 -1.10
N VAL A 39 -5.96 -13.19 -0.50
CA VAL A 39 -5.79 -11.88 -1.18
C VAL A 39 -4.43 -11.22 -0.96
N CYS A 40 -3.50 -11.91 -0.29
CA CYS A 40 -2.12 -11.47 -0.05
C CYS A 40 -1.14 -12.61 -0.40
N PRO A 41 -0.82 -12.84 -1.68
CA PRO A 41 -0.13 -14.05 -2.13
C PRO A 41 1.21 -14.32 -1.45
N MET A 42 1.94 -13.26 -1.06
CA MET A 42 3.27 -13.37 -0.45
C MET A 42 3.25 -13.27 1.09
N ALA A 43 2.08 -13.23 1.73
CA ALA A 43 1.98 -12.90 3.16
C ALA A 43 2.70 -13.89 4.07
N GLU A 44 2.62 -15.19 3.77
CA GLU A 44 3.29 -16.25 4.54
C GLU A 44 4.81 -16.19 4.35
N GLN A 45 5.26 -16.15 3.09
CA GLN A 45 6.69 -16.06 2.78
C GLN A 45 7.34 -14.79 3.34
N ALA A 46 6.62 -13.67 3.34
CA ALA A 46 7.07 -12.42 3.93
C ALA A 46 6.80 -12.32 5.45
N GLY A 47 6.27 -13.35 6.10
CA GLY A 47 6.05 -13.40 7.56
C GLY A 47 5.06 -12.37 8.13
N CYS A 48 4.31 -11.65 7.30
CA CYS A 48 3.52 -10.50 7.76
C CYS A 48 2.10 -10.85 8.23
N VAL A 49 1.71 -12.13 8.22
CA VAL A 49 0.35 -12.57 8.64
C VAL A 49 0.10 -12.23 10.11
N LYS A 50 1.03 -12.59 11.01
CA LYS A 50 0.90 -12.34 12.46
C LYS A 50 0.97 -10.85 12.82
N GLY A 51 1.88 -10.12 12.17
CA GLY A 51 2.09 -8.68 12.37
C GLY A 51 1.16 -7.78 11.56
N CYS A 52 0.09 -8.32 10.95
CA CYS A 52 -0.74 -7.59 10.00
C CYS A 52 -1.40 -6.35 10.63
N LEU A 53 -1.39 -5.23 9.90
CA LEU A 53 -2.06 -3.98 10.32
C LEU A 53 -3.59 -4.09 10.37
N ASN A 54 -4.18 -5.21 9.92
CA ASN A 54 -5.63 -5.42 9.98
C ASN A 54 -6.20 -5.25 11.40
N THR A 55 -5.46 -5.59 12.45
CA THR A 55 -5.93 -5.41 13.84
C THR A 55 -5.37 -4.15 14.51
N ALA A 56 -4.61 -3.31 13.79
CA ALA A 56 -4.05 -2.10 14.37
C ALA A 56 -5.10 -0.99 14.57
N GLY A 57 -5.06 -0.32 15.73
CA GLY A 57 -5.95 0.80 16.06
C GLY A 57 -7.43 0.42 15.95
N ARG A 58 -8.23 1.25 15.25
CA ARG A 58 -9.66 0.99 15.01
C ARG A 58 -9.91 -0.28 14.17
N GLY A 59 -8.87 -0.84 13.54
CA GLY A 59 -8.96 -2.12 12.83
C GLY A 59 -9.41 -3.27 13.72
N ALA A 60 -9.07 -3.27 15.02
CA ALA A 60 -9.45 -4.34 15.95
C ALA A 60 -10.96 -4.45 16.23
N TYR A 61 -11.75 -3.42 15.91
CA TYR A 61 -13.17 -3.43 16.26
C TYR A 61 -13.98 -4.39 15.40
N ASN A 62 -14.92 -5.12 16.02
CA ASN A 62 -15.73 -6.16 15.38
C ASN A 62 -16.49 -5.63 14.15
N ASN A 63 -17.07 -4.44 14.23
CA ASN A 63 -17.77 -3.82 13.10
C ASN A 63 -16.85 -3.53 11.91
N VAL A 64 -15.58 -3.16 12.17
CA VAL A 64 -14.57 -2.93 11.12
C VAL A 64 -14.13 -4.26 10.50
N GLN A 65 -13.90 -5.30 11.32
CA GLN A 65 -13.55 -6.64 10.83
C GLN A 65 -14.66 -7.22 9.96
N VAL A 66 -15.92 -7.17 10.42
CA VAL A 66 -17.08 -7.63 9.65
C VAL A 66 -17.21 -6.87 8.33
N ALA A 67 -17.00 -5.54 8.33
CA ALA A 67 -17.03 -4.76 7.10
C ALA A 67 -15.94 -5.20 6.09
N ARG A 68 -14.70 -5.44 6.54
CA ARG A 68 -13.60 -5.91 5.70
C ARG A 68 -13.86 -7.31 5.13
N ILE A 69 -14.37 -8.23 5.96
CA ILE A 69 -14.76 -9.57 5.54
C ILE A 69 -15.86 -9.48 4.47
N ASN A 70 -16.91 -8.69 4.71
CA ASN A 70 -18.02 -8.55 3.77
C ASN A 70 -17.59 -7.94 2.44
N LYS A 71 -16.70 -6.93 2.44
CA LYS A 71 -16.13 -6.38 1.20
C LYS A 71 -15.34 -7.43 0.41
N THR A 72 -14.57 -8.25 1.10
CA THR A 72 -13.76 -9.29 0.46
C THR A 72 -14.65 -10.39 -0.10
N LYS A 73 -15.68 -10.81 0.63
CA LYS A 73 -16.70 -11.73 0.12
C LYS A 73 -17.41 -11.19 -1.12
N ARG A 74 -17.72 -9.89 -1.17
CA ARG A 74 -18.28 -9.24 -2.37
C ARG A 74 -17.31 -9.33 -3.55
N TYR A 75 -16.03 -9.01 -3.34
CA TYR A 75 -14.98 -9.14 -4.36
C TYR A 75 -14.89 -10.56 -4.92
N LEU A 76 -14.94 -11.57 -4.04
CA LEU A 76 -14.86 -12.98 -4.42
C LEU A 76 -16.14 -13.48 -5.12
N ALA A 77 -17.31 -12.98 -4.73
CA ALA A 77 -18.59 -13.40 -5.28
C ALA A 77 -18.83 -12.87 -6.70
N SER A 78 -18.47 -11.61 -6.98
CA SER A 78 -18.60 -11.02 -8.32
C SER A 78 -17.58 -9.91 -8.51
N ARG A 79 -16.54 -10.19 -9.29
CA ARG A 79 -15.57 -9.18 -9.71
C ARG A 79 -16.24 -8.05 -10.49
N THR A 80 -17.18 -8.37 -11.39
CA THR A 80 -17.88 -7.37 -12.19
C THR A 80 -18.66 -6.39 -11.33
N GLN A 81 -19.46 -6.88 -10.37
CA GLN A 81 -20.20 -6.00 -9.47
C GLN A 81 -19.26 -5.23 -8.54
N PHE A 82 -18.21 -5.86 -8.04
CA PHE A 82 -17.25 -5.18 -7.18
C PHE A 82 -16.54 -4.02 -7.91
N MET A 83 -16.18 -4.21 -9.19
CA MET A 83 -15.58 -3.16 -9.99
C MET A 83 -16.59 -2.04 -10.32
N ALA A 84 -17.88 -2.34 -10.52
CA ALA A 84 -18.92 -1.33 -10.66
C ALA A 84 -19.09 -0.51 -9.36
N ASP A 85 -19.19 -1.17 -8.20
CA ASP A 85 -19.23 -0.51 -6.89
C ASP A 85 -17.98 0.38 -6.65
N LEU A 86 -16.82 -0.04 -7.18
CA LEU A 86 -15.59 0.75 -7.10
C LEU A 86 -15.62 1.98 -8.00
N VAL A 87 -16.14 1.86 -9.23
CA VAL A 87 -16.33 3.00 -10.13
C VAL A 87 -17.24 4.05 -9.49
N ASP A 88 -18.39 3.65 -8.96
CA ASP A 88 -19.33 4.56 -8.29
C ASP A 88 -18.67 5.31 -7.12
N ASP A 89 -17.88 4.60 -6.33
CA ASP A 89 -17.11 5.19 -5.24
C ASP A 89 -16.05 6.18 -5.72
N LEU A 90 -15.32 5.84 -6.80
CA LEU A 90 -14.29 6.70 -7.38
C LEU A 90 -14.90 7.97 -7.98
N GLU A 91 -16.02 7.89 -8.71
CA GLU A 91 -16.70 9.07 -9.26
C GLU A 91 -17.15 10.03 -8.16
N ARG A 92 -17.78 9.49 -7.11
CA ARG A 92 -18.21 10.28 -5.95
C ARG A 92 -17.01 10.87 -5.21
N PHE A 93 -15.88 10.16 -5.16
CA PHE A 93 -14.66 10.63 -4.51
C PHE A 93 -13.99 11.76 -5.31
N VAL A 94 -13.90 11.63 -6.63
CA VAL A 94 -13.41 12.69 -7.52
C VAL A 94 -14.25 13.95 -7.33
N ALA A 95 -15.57 13.85 -7.43
CA ALA A 95 -16.46 14.99 -7.22
C ALA A 95 -16.33 15.59 -5.80
N TYR A 96 -16.07 14.76 -4.78
CA TYR A 96 -15.80 15.24 -3.43
C TYR A 96 -14.49 16.03 -3.35
N CYS A 97 -13.43 15.57 -4.02
CA CYS A 97 -12.13 16.23 -4.05
C CYS A 97 -12.19 17.56 -4.83
N GLU A 98 -12.88 17.59 -5.96
CA GLU A 98 -13.13 18.79 -6.77
C GLU A 98 -13.82 19.89 -5.95
N ARG A 99 -14.91 19.56 -5.23
CA ARG A 99 -15.61 20.53 -4.35
C ARG A 99 -14.73 21.08 -3.23
N LYS A 100 -13.68 20.35 -2.84
CA LYS A 100 -12.73 20.75 -1.81
C LYS A 100 -11.48 21.43 -2.35
N GLY A 101 -11.29 21.48 -3.67
CA GLY A 101 -10.08 22.02 -4.29
C GLY A 101 -8.82 21.19 -3.98
N VAL A 102 -8.96 19.88 -3.77
CA VAL A 102 -7.83 18.96 -3.48
C VAL A 102 -7.74 17.87 -4.54
N LYS A 103 -6.55 17.28 -4.72
CA LYS A 103 -6.30 16.19 -5.67
C LYS A 103 -6.70 14.83 -5.07
N PRO A 104 -7.36 13.93 -5.81
CA PRO A 104 -7.70 12.61 -5.32
C PRO A 104 -6.51 11.65 -5.40
N ALA A 105 -6.19 10.98 -4.29
CA ALA A 105 -5.27 9.85 -4.24
C ALA A 105 -5.94 8.60 -3.65
N VAL A 106 -5.71 7.43 -4.23
CA VAL A 106 -6.38 6.19 -3.82
C VAL A 106 -5.41 5.03 -3.63
N ARG A 107 -5.50 4.40 -2.46
CA ARG A 107 -4.79 3.17 -2.12
C ARG A 107 -5.78 2.00 -2.09
N LEU A 108 -5.71 1.14 -3.10
CA LEU A 108 -6.64 0.01 -3.24
C LEU A 108 -6.24 -1.19 -2.35
N ASN A 109 -4.99 -1.24 -1.90
CA ASN A 109 -4.45 -2.27 -1.03
C ASN A 109 -4.08 -1.70 0.36
N GLY A 110 -5.10 -1.49 1.20
CA GLY A 110 -4.89 -1.13 2.61
C GLY A 110 -4.40 -2.31 3.46
N THR A 111 -5.04 -3.48 3.30
CA THR A 111 -4.73 -4.73 4.02
C THR A 111 -4.77 -5.97 3.12
N SER A 112 -4.82 -5.77 1.80
CA SER A 112 -4.68 -6.81 0.76
C SER A 112 -3.39 -6.57 -0.04
N ASP A 113 -3.09 -7.44 -1.00
CA ASP A 113 -2.06 -7.23 -2.03
C ASP A 113 -2.56 -7.79 -3.38
N ILE A 114 -3.68 -7.24 -3.83
CA ILE A 114 -4.31 -7.58 -5.11
C ILE A 114 -3.62 -6.78 -6.22
N GLN A 115 -3.28 -7.47 -7.32
CA GLN A 115 -2.72 -6.88 -8.53
C GLN A 115 -3.85 -6.25 -9.37
N TRP A 116 -4.35 -5.08 -8.95
CA TRP A 116 -5.48 -4.38 -9.60
C TRP A 116 -5.22 -4.00 -11.05
N GLU A 117 -3.96 -3.92 -11.45
CA GLU A 117 -3.51 -3.70 -12.82
C GLU A 117 -3.68 -4.93 -13.73
N VAL A 118 -4.23 -6.05 -13.21
CA VAL A 118 -4.31 -7.32 -13.93
C VAL A 118 -5.73 -7.89 -13.91
N ALA A 119 -6.38 -7.89 -15.08
CA ALA A 119 -7.68 -8.55 -15.28
C ALA A 119 -8.82 -8.01 -14.37
N HIS A 120 -8.77 -6.71 -14.03
CA HIS A 120 -9.84 -5.98 -13.34
C HIS A 120 -10.41 -4.88 -14.24
N PHE A 121 -11.16 -5.29 -15.26
CA PHE A 121 -11.87 -4.34 -16.12
C PHE A 121 -13.10 -3.76 -15.42
N ALA A 122 -13.38 -2.50 -15.71
CA ALA A 122 -14.56 -1.77 -15.28
C ALA A 122 -15.12 -0.96 -16.45
N SER A 123 -16.28 -0.33 -16.25
CA SER A 123 -16.86 0.62 -17.19
C SER A 123 -17.15 1.94 -16.48
N ARG A 124 -16.89 3.06 -17.14
CA ARG A 124 -17.20 4.42 -16.66
C ARG A 124 -17.83 5.20 -17.83
N GLY A 125 -19.13 5.48 -17.74
CA GLY A 125 -19.92 5.89 -18.91
C GLY A 125 -19.79 4.88 -20.05
N ASP A 126 -19.51 5.36 -21.27
CA ASP A 126 -19.35 4.51 -22.46
C ASP A 126 -17.96 3.86 -22.60
N LYS A 127 -17.02 4.18 -21.69
CA LYS A 127 -15.65 3.65 -21.73
C LYS A 127 -15.54 2.36 -20.93
N ARG A 128 -14.70 1.43 -21.40
CA ARG A 128 -14.33 0.19 -20.70
C ARG A 128 -12.82 0.05 -20.66
N GLY A 129 -12.28 -0.29 -19.50
CA GLY A 129 -10.83 -0.37 -19.28
C GLY A 129 -10.48 -0.69 -17.83
N SER A 130 -9.22 -0.57 -17.47
CA SER A 130 -8.79 -0.61 -16.07
C SER A 130 -9.23 0.66 -15.35
N VAL A 131 -9.40 0.60 -14.02
CA VAL A 131 -9.73 1.81 -13.24
C VAL A 131 -8.65 2.90 -13.35
N PHE A 132 -7.41 2.54 -13.66
CA PHE A 132 -6.33 3.50 -13.87
C PHE A 132 -6.53 4.33 -15.14
N GLU A 133 -7.00 3.70 -16.23
CA GLU A 133 -7.31 4.37 -17.50
C GLU A 133 -8.62 5.15 -17.44
N LEU A 134 -9.60 4.63 -16.69
CA LEU A 134 -10.92 5.27 -16.55
C LEU A 134 -10.90 6.49 -15.64
N PHE A 135 -9.92 6.60 -14.73
CA PHE A 135 -9.76 7.70 -13.79
C PHE A 135 -8.35 8.31 -13.87
N PRO A 136 -7.95 8.91 -15.01
CA PRO A 136 -6.64 9.52 -15.16
C PRO A 136 -6.39 10.68 -14.18
N GLU A 137 -7.45 11.29 -13.63
CA GLU A 137 -7.39 12.34 -12.61
C GLU A 137 -7.04 11.84 -11.21
N VAL A 138 -7.12 10.52 -10.97
CA VAL A 138 -6.83 9.91 -9.66
C VAL A 138 -5.42 9.38 -9.64
N GLN A 139 -4.66 9.78 -8.61
CA GLN A 139 -3.36 9.18 -8.31
C GLN A 139 -3.54 7.90 -7.50
N PHE A 140 -3.30 6.75 -8.12
CA PHE A 140 -3.28 5.47 -7.43
C PHE A 140 -1.89 5.16 -6.88
N TYR A 141 -1.84 4.49 -5.73
CA TYR A 141 -0.59 3.98 -5.21
C TYR A 141 -0.82 2.81 -4.24
N ASP A 142 0.12 1.89 -4.15
CA ASP A 142 0.04 0.76 -3.22
C ASP A 142 1.42 0.31 -2.73
N TYR A 143 1.41 -0.44 -1.64
CA TYR A 143 2.56 -1.22 -1.19
C TYR A 143 2.35 -2.67 -1.62
N THR A 144 3.40 -3.34 -2.05
CA THR A 144 3.30 -4.75 -2.49
C THR A 144 4.43 -5.60 -1.97
N LYS A 145 4.12 -6.83 -1.60
CA LYS A 145 5.08 -7.90 -1.31
C LYS A 145 5.35 -8.77 -2.53
N VAL A 146 4.54 -8.64 -3.59
CA VAL A 146 4.78 -9.33 -4.86
C VAL A 146 5.88 -8.59 -5.63
N TYR A 147 7.14 -8.85 -5.29
CA TYR A 147 8.32 -8.15 -5.84
C TYR A 147 8.38 -8.15 -7.37
N LYS A 148 7.86 -9.21 -8.02
CA LYS A 148 7.79 -9.30 -9.49
C LYS A 148 6.96 -8.18 -10.14
N ARG A 149 6.10 -7.49 -9.40
CA ARG A 149 5.33 -6.34 -9.91
C ARG A 149 6.23 -5.14 -10.25
N ALA A 150 7.42 -5.03 -9.64
CA ALA A 150 8.36 -3.94 -9.93
C ALA A 150 8.93 -3.98 -11.36
N TYR A 151 8.85 -5.13 -12.05
CA TYR A 151 9.31 -5.28 -13.43
C TYR A 151 8.21 -5.01 -14.47
N ARG A 152 6.99 -4.67 -14.03
CA ARG A 152 5.86 -4.44 -14.93
C ARG A 152 5.82 -2.98 -15.37
N ALA A 153 5.40 -2.76 -16.60
CA ALA A 153 4.90 -1.45 -17.01
C ALA A 153 3.59 -1.17 -16.27
N LEU A 154 3.58 -0.15 -15.42
CA LEU A 154 2.40 0.28 -14.68
C LEU A 154 1.73 1.47 -15.39
N PRO A 155 0.41 1.65 -15.22
CA PRO A 155 -0.25 2.89 -15.62
C PRO A 155 0.45 4.12 -15.03
N VAL A 156 0.49 5.22 -15.78
CA VAL A 156 1.26 6.43 -15.41
C VAL A 156 0.80 7.06 -14.09
N ASN A 157 -0.48 6.85 -13.73
CA ASN A 157 -1.09 7.30 -12.48
C ASN A 157 -1.10 6.20 -11.40
N TYR A 158 -0.28 5.16 -11.49
CA TYR A 158 -0.18 4.10 -10.49
C TYR A 158 1.27 3.88 -10.02
N SER A 159 1.54 4.13 -8.74
CA SER A 159 2.88 3.93 -8.15
C SER A 159 2.88 2.74 -7.17
N LEU A 160 3.88 1.86 -7.30
CA LEU A 160 4.11 0.78 -6.35
C LEU A 160 5.37 1.01 -5.51
N THR A 161 5.25 0.72 -4.21
CA THR A 161 6.39 0.64 -3.29
C THR A 161 6.54 -0.81 -2.83
N LEU A 162 7.71 -1.41 -3.04
CA LEU A 162 8.00 -2.76 -2.55
C LEU A 162 7.96 -2.78 -1.02
N SER A 163 7.47 -3.85 -0.41
CA SER A 163 7.43 -4.00 1.05
C SER A 163 8.40 -5.09 1.47
N TYR A 164 9.50 -4.65 2.09
CA TYR A 164 10.54 -5.52 2.60
C TYR A 164 10.06 -6.37 3.77
N SER A 165 10.66 -7.55 3.90
CA SER A 165 10.60 -8.40 5.08
C SER A 165 11.83 -9.30 5.08
N HIS A 166 12.46 -9.45 6.24
CA HIS A 166 13.55 -10.38 6.45
C HIS A 166 13.07 -11.76 6.96
N ALA A 167 11.77 -12.03 6.95
CA ALA A 167 11.23 -13.29 7.48
C ALA A 167 11.59 -14.55 6.67
N SER A 168 12.05 -14.36 5.43
CA SER A 168 12.59 -15.42 4.58
C SER A 168 13.77 -14.84 3.82
N THR A 169 14.95 -15.48 3.92
CA THR A 169 16.17 -15.03 3.23
C THR A 169 15.94 -14.92 1.71
N ALA A 170 15.38 -15.98 1.10
CA ALA A 170 15.09 -15.98 -0.32
C ALA A 170 14.10 -14.86 -0.75
N TYR A 171 13.14 -14.52 0.10
CA TYR A 171 12.24 -13.39 -0.16
C TYR A 171 12.97 -12.05 -0.04
N ALA A 172 13.75 -11.85 1.02
CA ALA A 172 14.54 -10.65 1.24
C ALA A 172 15.49 -10.38 0.06
N GLU A 173 16.24 -11.40 -0.37
CA GLU A 173 17.13 -11.34 -1.53
C GLU A 173 16.37 -10.98 -2.81
N ALA A 174 15.22 -11.61 -3.05
CA ALA A 174 14.41 -11.34 -4.24
C ALA A 174 13.86 -9.90 -4.28
N VAL A 175 13.44 -9.36 -3.13
CA VAL A 175 12.98 -7.97 -3.02
C VAL A 175 14.13 -7.00 -3.23
N VAL A 176 15.30 -7.25 -2.62
CA VAL A 176 16.50 -6.42 -2.77
C VAL A 176 16.97 -6.43 -4.23
N LYS A 177 17.04 -7.61 -4.86
CA LYS A 177 17.37 -7.76 -6.27
C LYS A 177 16.41 -6.98 -7.16
N ALA A 178 15.10 -7.14 -6.95
CA ALA A 178 14.09 -6.41 -7.70
C ALA A 178 14.24 -4.89 -7.53
N ALA A 179 14.45 -4.42 -6.31
CA ALA A 179 14.68 -3.01 -6.05
C ALA A 179 15.92 -2.50 -6.81
N ASN A 180 17.04 -3.22 -6.77
CA ASN A 180 18.29 -2.83 -7.45
C ASN A 180 18.17 -2.82 -8.97
N GLU A 181 17.47 -3.79 -9.55
CA GLU A 181 17.33 -3.89 -11.01
C GLU A 181 16.35 -2.87 -11.60
N THR A 182 15.33 -2.46 -10.83
CA THR A 182 14.26 -1.58 -11.35
C THR A 182 14.28 -0.16 -10.79
N GLY A 183 15.08 0.09 -9.75
CA GLY A 183 15.07 1.36 -9.02
C GLY A 183 13.80 1.58 -8.18
N ALA A 184 12.96 0.56 -7.97
CA ALA A 184 11.73 0.69 -7.20
C ALA A 184 12.00 1.05 -5.74
N ASN A 185 11.15 1.91 -5.16
CA ASN A 185 11.20 2.26 -3.74
C ASN A 185 10.84 1.05 -2.88
N ILE A 186 11.43 0.99 -1.68
CA ILE A 186 11.25 -0.13 -0.75
C ILE A 186 10.86 0.38 0.63
N ALA A 187 9.71 -0.05 1.14
CA ALA A 187 9.25 0.22 2.49
C ALA A 187 9.81 -0.81 3.47
N VAL A 188 10.44 -0.31 4.54
CA VAL A 188 11.04 -1.11 5.61
C VAL A 188 10.40 -0.70 6.92
N VAL A 189 9.96 -1.67 7.71
CA VAL A 189 9.39 -1.43 9.05
C VAL A 189 10.48 -1.69 10.08
N TYR A 190 10.97 -0.62 10.69
CA TYR A 190 11.97 -0.67 11.75
C TYR A 190 11.33 -0.87 13.13
N ARG A 191 12.10 -1.45 14.06
CA ARG A 191 11.68 -1.77 15.41
C ARG A 191 11.20 -0.55 16.19
N THR A 192 11.96 0.53 16.11
CA THR A 192 11.75 1.74 16.88
C THR A 192 11.76 2.97 15.99
N LYS A 193 11.14 4.05 16.47
CA LYS A 193 11.16 5.34 15.79
C LYS A 193 12.59 5.89 15.76
N GLU A 194 13.31 5.72 16.86
CA GLU A 194 14.69 6.16 17.04
C GLU A 194 15.62 5.53 16.00
N LEU A 195 15.53 4.20 15.80
CA LEU A 195 16.31 3.51 14.77
C LEU A 195 15.98 4.04 13.37
N ARG A 196 14.70 4.20 13.04
CA ARG A 196 14.29 4.77 11.75
C ARG A 196 14.86 6.17 11.57
N ASP A 197 14.70 7.05 12.55
CA ASP A 197 15.14 8.44 12.48
C ASP A 197 16.68 8.53 12.34
N THR A 198 17.43 7.69 13.06
CA THR A 198 18.88 7.59 12.89
C THR A 198 19.24 7.18 11.46
N LEU A 199 18.58 6.16 10.90
CA LEU A 199 18.84 5.72 9.53
C LEU A 199 18.47 6.80 8.49
N ALA A 200 17.40 7.55 8.75
CA ALA A 200 16.96 8.67 7.92
C ALA A 200 17.88 9.91 7.99
N SER A 201 18.76 9.99 8.99
CA SER A 201 19.77 11.06 9.09
C SER A 201 21.02 10.84 8.24
N TYR A 202 21.20 9.63 7.69
CA TYR A 202 22.31 9.33 6.79
C TYR A 202 21.91 9.58 5.33
N ASP A 203 22.86 10.11 4.54
CA ASP A 203 22.69 10.27 3.09
C ASP A 203 22.45 8.91 2.39
N CYS A 204 22.98 7.84 2.98
CA CYS A 204 22.79 6.49 2.49
C CYS A 204 22.87 5.51 3.67
N ALA A 205 21.88 4.63 3.78
CA ALA A 205 21.85 3.59 4.80
C ALA A 205 21.48 2.24 4.19
N GLY A 206 22.03 1.19 4.78
CA GLY A 206 21.62 -0.19 4.52
C GLY A 206 20.27 -0.50 5.14
N LEU A 207 19.81 -1.74 4.97
CA LEU A 207 18.55 -2.21 5.56
C LEU A 207 18.57 -2.33 7.10
N ALA A 208 19.69 -2.06 7.77
CA ALA A 208 19.90 -2.27 9.21
C ALA A 208 19.59 -3.71 9.67
N THR A 209 19.95 -4.69 8.82
CA THR A 209 19.84 -6.12 9.09
C THR A 209 21.19 -6.70 9.54
N THR A 210 21.17 -7.85 10.22
CA THR A 210 22.39 -8.62 10.56
C THR A 210 23.01 -9.32 9.35
N THR A 211 22.31 -9.30 8.22
CA THR A 211 22.69 -9.91 6.94
C THR A 211 23.06 -8.81 5.95
N ASP A 212 24.17 -9.02 5.24
CA ASP A 212 24.68 -8.10 4.23
C ASP A 212 23.88 -8.24 2.94
N PHE A 213 22.80 -7.47 2.84
CA PHE A 213 22.15 -7.24 1.56
C PHE A 213 22.75 -5.99 0.95
N ASN A 214 23.30 -6.11 -0.27
CA ASN A 214 23.82 -5.01 -1.09
C ASN A 214 22.71 -4.02 -1.49
N LEU A 215 22.12 -3.31 -0.53
CA LEU A 215 21.09 -2.30 -0.72
C LEU A 215 21.39 -1.08 0.14
N ASN A 216 22.10 -0.12 -0.45
CA ASN A 216 22.45 1.14 0.18
C ASN A 216 21.67 2.25 -0.51
N ARG A 217 20.75 2.89 0.21
CA ARG A 217 19.87 3.94 -0.30
C ARG A 217 19.60 5.01 0.76
N PRO A 218 19.28 6.25 0.39
CA PRO A 218 18.74 7.21 1.33
C PRO A 218 17.46 6.67 2.00
N VAL A 219 17.31 6.90 3.30
CA VAL A 219 16.12 6.51 4.06
C VAL A 219 15.24 7.73 4.27
N PHE A 220 13.99 7.66 3.81
CA PHE A 220 12.98 8.69 3.95
C PHE A 220 12.00 8.36 5.08
N ASN A 221 11.54 9.38 5.79
CA ASN A 221 10.52 9.25 6.82
C ASN A 221 9.14 8.93 6.21
N GLY A 222 8.79 7.65 6.14
CA GLY A 222 7.50 7.19 5.63
C GLY A 222 6.30 7.43 6.57
N ASP A 223 6.53 7.89 7.81
CA ASP A 223 5.46 8.12 8.79
C ASP A 223 4.83 9.52 8.70
N GLU A 224 5.49 10.48 8.05
CA GLU A 224 4.95 11.84 7.84
C GLU A 224 3.73 11.83 6.93
N THR A 225 3.79 11.06 5.84
CA THR A 225 2.71 10.95 4.86
C THR A 225 2.73 9.61 4.14
N ASP A 226 1.54 9.09 3.80
CA ASP A 226 1.39 7.85 3.03
C ASP A 226 1.54 8.07 1.51
N LEU A 227 1.73 9.31 1.05
CA LEU A 227 1.81 9.67 -0.37
C LEU A 227 3.17 9.27 -0.99
N ARG A 228 3.38 7.97 -1.21
CA ARG A 228 4.68 7.43 -1.66
C ARG A 228 5.05 7.77 -3.10
N PHE A 229 4.08 8.16 -3.92
CA PHE A 229 4.31 8.60 -5.31
C PHE A 229 5.05 9.95 -5.39
N LEU A 230 5.17 10.67 -4.27
CA LEU A 230 5.93 11.92 -4.16
C LEU A 230 7.38 11.70 -3.70
N ASP A 231 7.72 10.50 -3.26
CA ASP A 231 9.08 10.19 -2.85
C ASP A 231 10.00 10.15 -4.08
N PRO A 232 11.29 10.53 -3.95
CA PRO A 232 12.29 10.23 -4.96
C PRO A 232 12.33 8.74 -5.28
N LYS A 233 12.78 8.38 -6.49
CA LYS A 233 12.97 6.98 -6.88
C LYS A 233 14.27 6.44 -6.28
N GLY A 234 14.33 5.12 -6.06
CA GLY A 234 15.52 4.45 -5.53
C GLY A 234 15.76 4.66 -4.03
N VAL A 235 14.73 4.94 -3.23
CA VAL A 235 14.87 5.21 -1.78
C VAL A 235 14.32 4.07 -0.92
N ILE A 236 14.75 4.05 0.34
CA ILE A 236 14.11 3.28 1.42
C ILE A 236 13.07 4.17 2.09
N VAL A 237 11.82 3.74 2.12
CA VAL A 237 10.75 4.37 2.91
C VAL A 237 10.75 3.74 4.30
N GLY A 238 11.34 4.45 5.27
CA GLY A 238 11.46 4.00 6.65
C GLY A 238 10.19 4.26 7.46
N LEU A 239 9.53 3.17 7.87
CA LEU A 239 8.39 3.15 8.79
C LEU A 239 8.83 2.58 10.14
N TYR A 240 8.09 2.84 11.22
CA TYR A 240 8.29 2.13 12.49
C TYR A 240 7.12 1.21 12.87
N ALA A 241 7.42 0.16 13.63
CA ALA A 241 6.46 -0.88 14.00
C ALA A 241 5.27 -0.34 14.83
N LYS A 242 4.06 -0.73 14.42
CA LYS A 242 2.79 -0.36 15.07
C LYS A 242 1.93 -1.60 15.34
N GLY A 243 1.05 -1.51 16.34
CA GLY A 243 0.15 -2.60 16.70
C GLY A 243 0.88 -3.91 17.00
N ALA A 244 0.35 -5.03 16.50
CA ALA A 244 0.90 -6.37 16.71
C ALA A 244 2.35 -6.53 16.21
N ALA A 245 2.77 -5.75 15.21
CA ALA A 245 4.12 -5.81 14.66
C ALA A 245 5.20 -5.43 15.69
N LYS A 246 4.87 -4.69 16.76
CA LYS A 246 5.83 -4.40 17.84
C LYS A 246 6.39 -5.67 18.50
N GLY A 247 5.54 -6.71 18.61
CA GLY A 247 5.92 -8.02 19.13
C GLY A 247 6.55 -8.96 18.10
N ASP A 248 6.78 -8.50 16.86
CA ASP A 248 7.31 -9.37 15.82
C ASP A 248 8.72 -9.89 16.16
N ARG A 249 8.93 -11.17 15.91
CA ARG A 249 10.22 -11.88 15.97
C ARG A 249 10.48 -12.69 14.71
N SER A 250 9.62 -12.54 13.69
CA SER A 250 9.73 -13.31 12.45
C SER A 250 10.79 -12.76 11.50
N GLY A 251 11.18 -11.50 11.65
CA GLY A 251 12.02 -10.78 10.69
C GLY A 251 11.22 -9.84 9.78
N PHE A 252 9.89 -9.78 9.94
CA PHE A 252 9.05 -8.77 9.28
C PHE A 252 9.41 -7.34 9.74
N VAL A 253 9.68 -7.16 11.02
CA VAL A 253 10.22 -5.91 11.57
C VAL A 253 11.73 -6.02 11.72
N VAL A 254 12.44 -4.99 11.26
CA VAL A 254 13.91 -4.94 11.22
C VAL A 254 14.47 -4.18 12.42
N GLY A 255 15.57 -4.68 12.97
CA GLY A 255 16.17 -4.20 14.23
C GLY A 255 15.48 -4.73 15.48
#